data_AF-A0AAP8N921-F1
#
_entry.id   AF-A0AAP8N921-F1
#
_cell.length_a   1.000
_cell.length_b   1.000
_cell.length_c   1.000
_cell.angle_alpha   90.00
_cell.angle_beta   90.00
_cell.angle_gamma   90.00
#
_symmetry.space_group_name_H-M   'P 1'
#
loop_
_entity.id
_entity.type
_entity.pdbx_description
1 polymer ?
#
loop_
_entity_poly.entity_id
_entity_poly.type
_entity_poly.pdbx_seq_one_letter_code
_entity_poly.pdbx_strand_id
1 'polypeptide(L)'
;MNSWFGNISVNLKLGLGFGLVLALTCILALTGWTSLGGLIDRSNWMSDITQLNAGLTKLRVVRLQYMLTNGDETAAQNVQTTLDSFV
;
A
#
# COMPACT_ATOMS: atom_id res chain seq x y z
N MET A 1 -27.99 44.90 -13.65
CA MET A 1 -26.87 43.94 -13.78
C MET A 1 -27.42 42.57 -13.43
N ASN A 2 -27.62 41.67 -14.42
CA ASN A 2 -28.04 40.24 -14.35
C ASN A 2 -28.81 39.75 -15.60
N SER A 3 -28.85 40.53 -16.69
CA SER A 3 -29.52 40.12 -17.95
C SER A 3 -28.78 39.01 -18.71
N TRP A 4 -27.51 38.73 -18.38
CA TRP A 4 -26.70 37.75 -19.10
C TRP A 4 -27.14 36.30 -18.84
N PHE A 5 -27.52 35.97 -17.60
CA PHE A 5 -28.08 34.66 -17.24
C PHE A 5 -29.59 34.53 -17.53
N GLY A 6 -30.29 35.63 -17.79
CA GLY A 6 -31.73 35.60 -18.05
C GLY A 6 -32.10 35.12 -19.46
N ASN A 7 -31.21 35.32 -20.44
CA ASN A 7 -31.49 35.08 -21.87
C ASN A 7 -30.82 33.82 -22.44
N ILE A 8 -30.16 33.04 -21.58
CA ILE A 8 -29.57 31.75 -21.95
C ILE A 8 -30.65 30.67 -21.79
N SER A 9 -30.94 29.95 -22.88
CA SER A 9 -31.93 28.87 -22.90
C SER A 9 -31.74 27.91 -21.73
N VAL A 10 -32.84 27.46 -21.11
CA VAL A 10 -32.86 26.54 -19.97
C VAL A 10 -31.97 25.31 -20.21
N ASN A 11 -31.85 24.86 -21.46
CA ASN A 11 -31.03 23.72 -21.86
C ASN A 11 -29.52 23.94 -21.60
N LEU A 12 -29.01 25.17 -21.76
CA LEU A 12 -27.61 25.48 -21.51
C LEU A 12 -27.28 25.57 -20.01
N LYS A 13 -28.22 26.08 -19.18
CA LYS A 13 -28.06 26.04 -17.71
C LYS A 13 -28.03 24.61 -17.20
N LEU A 14 -28.90 23.76 -17.76
CA LEU A 14 -28.95 22.34 -17.43
C LEU A 14 -27.66 21.62 -17.87
N GLY A 15 -27.16 21.90 -19.07
CA GLY A 15 -25.88 21.39 -19.56
C GLY A 15 -24.68 21.85 -18.74
N LEU A 16 -24.64 23.11 -18.29
CA LEU A 16 -23.59 23.63 -17.41
C LEU A 16 -23.61 22.95 -16.03
N GLY A 17 -24.79 22.80 -15.43
CA GLY A 17 -24.94 22.08 -14.16
C GLY A 17 -24.53 20.62 -14.26
N PHE A 18 -25.00 19.93 -15.31
CA PHE A 18 -24.67 18.53 -15.54
C PHE A 18 -23.19 18.33 -15.90
N GLY A 19 -22.64 19.21 -16.73
CA GLY A 19 -21.21 19.21 -17.09
C GLY A 19 -20.31 19.45 -15.88
N LEU A 20 -20.69 20.36 -14.98
CA LEU A 20 -19.97 20.58 -13.73
C LEU A 20 -19.97 19.31 -12.85
N VAL A 21 -21.12 18.64 -12.71
CA VAL A 21 -21.22 17.38 -11.96
C VAL A 21 -20.34 16.30 -12.59
N LEU A 22 -20.35 16.15 -13.91
CA LEU A 22 -19.49 15.20 -14.61
C LEU A 22 -18.00 15.53 -14.43
N ALA A 23 -17.61 16.80 -14.48
CA ALA A 23 -16.23 17.22 -14.25
C ALA A 23 -15.78 16.89 -12.83
N LEU A 24 -16.61 17.21 -11.82
CA LEU A 24 -16.33 16.87 -10.42
C LEU A 24 -16.26 15.35 -10.22
N THR A 25 -17.13 14.58 -10.86
CA THR A 25 -17.11 13.11 -10.82
C THR A 25 -15.82 12.56 -11.43
N CYS A 26 -15.36 13.14 -12.54
CA CYS A 26 -14.11 12.74 -13.17
C CYS A 26 -12.91 13.03 -12.27
N ILE A 27 -12.89 14.20 -11.61
CA ILE A 27 -11.86 14.54 -10.61
C ILE A 27 -11.89 13.55 -9.44
N LEU A 28 -13.07 13.20 -8.93
CA LEU A 28 -13.20 12.19 -7.86
C LEU A 28 -12.71 10.82 -8.31
N ALA A 29 -13.02 10.41 -9.54
CA ALA A 29 -12.54 9.14 -10.09
C ALA A 29 -11.01 9.13 -10.21
N LEU A 30 -10.39 10.20 -10.70
CA LEU A 30 -8.93 10.31 -10.81
C LEU A 30 -8.24 10.33 -9.44
N THR A 31 -8.76 11.11 -8.50
CA THR A 31 -8.21 11.16 -7.13
C THR A 31 -8.40 9.83 -6.40
N GLY A 32 -9.55 9.16 -6.57
CA GLY A 32 -9.80 7.82 -6.05
C GLY A 32 -8.81 6.78 -6.62
N TRP A 33 -8.60 6.80 -7.94
CA TRP A 33 -7.67 5.88 -8.61
C TRP A 33 -6.22 6.07 -8.16
N THR A 34 -5.75 7.31 -8.13
CA THR A 34 -4.38 7.64 -7.67
C THR A 34 -4.16 7.29 -6.19
N SER A 35 -5.17 7.50 -5.34
CA SER A 35 -5.14 7.11 -3.93
C SER A 35 -5.01 5.59 -3.75
N LEU A 36 -5.78 4.81 -4.51
CA LEU A 36 -5.68 3.34 -4.50
C LEU A 36 -4.29 2.85 -4.94
N GLY A 37 -3.69 3.49 -5.96
CA GLY A 37 -2.32 3.19 -6.36
C GLY A 37 -1.31 3.38 -5.22
N GLY A 38 -1.38 4.51 -4.51
CA GLY A 38 -0.51 4.76 -3.36
C GLY A 38 -0.74 3.81 -2.18
N LEU A 39 -1.96 3.31 -1.99
CA LEU A 39 -2.27 2.29 -0.99
C LEU A 39 -1.71 0.92 -1.37
N ILE A 40 -1.73 0.56 -2.65
CA ILE A 40 -1.13 -0.69 -3.15
C ILE A 40 0.38 -0.67 -2.91
N ASP A 41 1.05 0.43 -3.22
CA ASP A 41 2.49 0.57 -2.94
C ASP A 41 2.76 0.40 -1.45
N ARG A 42 2.06 1.14 -0.57
CA ARG A 42 2.22 0.95 0.88
C ARG A 42 1.92 -0.47 1.35
N SER A 43 0.95 -1.15 0.74
CA SER A 43 0.63 -2.55 1.05
C SER A 43 1.77 -3.49 0.70
N ASN A 44 2.44 -3.28 -0.44
CA ASN A 44 3.61 -4.07 -0.82
C ASN A 44 4.76 -3.86 0.17
N TRP A 45 5.02 -2.61 0.57
CA TRP A 45 6.05 -2.31 1.55
C TRP A 45 5.75 -2.91 2.93
N MET A 46 4.48 -2.91 3.34
CA MET A 46 4.05 -3.60 4.56
C MET A 46 4.26 -5.13 4.47
N SER A 47 4.01 -5.72 3.30
CA SER A 47 4.25 -7.14 3.04
C SER A 47 5.74 -7.48 3.18
N ASP A 48 6.61 -6.68 2.57
CA ASP A 48 8.06 -6.85 2.64
C ASP A 48 8.58 -6.72 4.08
N ILE A 49 8.09 -5.71 4.83
CA ILE A 49 8.43 -5.53 6.25
C ILE A 49 7.98 -6.74 7.09
N THR A 50 6.79 -7.28 6.81
CA THR A 50 6.25 -8.44 7.53
C THR A 50 7.11 -9.68 7.26
N GLN A 51 7.52 -9.89 6.01
CA GLN A 51 8.38 -11.01 5.63
C GLN A 51 9.76 -10.92 6.28
N LEU A 52 10.36 -9.72 6.29
CA LEU A 52 11.62 -9.45 6.98
C LEU A 52 11.49 -9.74 8.49
N ASN A 53 10.42 -9.25 9.13
CA ASN A 53 10.22 -9.47 10.56
C ASN A 53 10.05 -10.96 10.91
N ALA A 54 9.34 -11.71 10.07
CA ALA A 54 9.14 -13.15 10.25
C ALA A 54 10.46 -13.92 10.20
N GLY A 55 11.34 -13.66 9.22
CA GLY A 55 12.61 -14.37 9.15
C GLY A 55 13.63 -13.88 10.19
N LEU A 56 13.63 -12.60 10.59
CA LEU A 56 14.39 -12.14 11.76
C LEU A 56 13.96 -12.86 13.03
N THR A 57 12.65 -13.04 13.22
CA THR A 57 12.11 -13.79 14.35
C THR A 57 12.55 -15.24 14.30
N LYS A 58 12.51 -15.88 13.13
CA LYS A 58 13.01 -17.25 12.95
C LYS A 58 14.49 -17.36 13.30
N LEU A 59 15.33 -16.45 12.81
CA LEU A 59 16.76 -16.40 13.11
C LEU A 59 17.01 -16.21 14.62
N ARG A 60 16.26 -15.33 15.28
CA ARG A 60 16.32 -15.16 16.75
C ARG A 60 15.95 -16.44 17.50
N VAL A 61 14.92 -17.16 17.06
CA VAL A 61 14.50 -18.44 17.66
C VAL A 61 15.60 -19.50 17.48
N VAL A 62 16.14 -19.65 16.27
CA VAL A 62 17.20 -20.62 15.98
C VAL A 62 18.47 -20.30 16.77
N ARG A 63 18.85 -19.02 16.89
CA ARG A 63 19.95 -18.57 17.74
C ARG A 63 19.73 -18.91 19.23
N LEU A 64 18.51 -18.70 19.74
CA LEU A 64 18.17 -19.08 21.12
C LEU A 64 18.26 -20.61 21.31
N GLN A 65 17.78 -21.38 20.34
CA GLN A 65 17.84 -22.83 20.36
C GLN A 65 19.29 -23.35 20.38
N TYR A 66 20.18 -22.72 19.60
CA TYR A 66 21.63 -22.97 19.65
C TYR A 66 22.25 -22.72 21.02
N MET A 67 21.90 -21.60 21.67
CA MET A 67 22.39 -21.31 23.03
C MET A 67 21.84 -22.31 24.07
N LEU A 68 20.61 -22.79 23.90
CA LEU A 68 20.00 -23.79 24.79
C LEU A 68 20.58 -25.20 24.63
N THR A 69 21.13 -25.53 23.45
CA THR A 69 21.78 -26.82 23.18
C THR A 69 23.27 -26.82 23.52
N ASN A 70 23.76 -25.83 24.29
CA ASN A 70 25.18 -25.67 24.65
C ASN A 70 26.13 -25.62 23.43
N GLY A 71 25.66 -25.12 22.29
CA GLY A 71 26.51 -24.99 21.11
C GLY A 71 26.73 -26.27 20.31
N ASP A 72 25.78 -27.21 20.37
CA ASP A 72 25.76 -28.40 19.51
C ASP A 72 25.96 -28.06 18.02
N GLU A 73 26.80 -28.84 17.33
CA GLU A 73 27.16 -28.66 15.92
C GLU A 73 25.94 -28.71 14.99
N THR A 74 24.94 -29.53 15.34
CA THR A 74 23.66 -29.59 14.61
C THR A 74 22.85 -28.30 14.75
N ALA A 75 22.91 -27.64 15.90
CA ALA A 75 22.26 -26.35 16.10
C ALA A 75 23.04 -25.19 15.45
N ALA A 76 24.37 -25.28 15.40
CA ALA A 76 25.22 -24.32 14.66
C ALA A 76 24.89 -24.32 13.15
N GLN A 77 24.76 -25.50 12.55
CA GLN A 77 24.39 -25.63 11.14
C GLN A 77 23.00 -25.06 10.84
N ASN A 78 22.04 -25.24 11.75
CA ASN A 78 20.70 -24.67 11.59
C ASN A 78 20.70 -23.14 11.65
N VAL A 79 21.53 -22.54 12.53
CA VAL A 79 21.72 -21.08 12.57
C VAL A 79 22.30 -20.59 11.24
N GLN A 80 23.36 -21.23 10.74
CA GLN A 80 24.01 -20.85 9.49
C GLN A 80 23.08 -20.97 8.29
N THR A 81 22.36 -22.09 8.16
CA THR A 81 21.39 -22.32 7.07
C THR A 81 20.26 -21.29 7.10
N THR A 82 19.78 -20.93 8.30
CA THR A 82 18.73 -19.91 8.44
C THR A 82 19.24 -18.51 8.10
N LEU A 83 20.51 -18.20 8.44
CA LEU A 83 21.19 -16.97 8.05
C LEU A 83 21.36 -16.87 6.53
N ASP A 84 21.84 -17.92 5.90
CA ASP A 84 22.07 -17.98 4.45
C ASP A 84 20.75 -17.91 3.66
N SER A 85 19.64 -18.37 4.25
CA SER A 85 18.30 -18.21 3.66
C SER A 85 17.71 -16.80 3.81
N PHE A 86 18.32 -15.95 4.64
CA PHE A 86 17.84 -14.61 4.95
C PHE A 86 18.62 -13.50 4.22
N VAL A 87 19.82 -13.81 3.70
CA VAL A 87 20.68 -12.95 2.85
C VAL A 87 20.37 -13.20 1.39
#